data_AF-A0A3N5WZ16-F1
#
_entry.id   AF-A0A3N5WZ16-F1
#
_cell.length_a   1.000
_cell.length_b   1.000
_cell.length_c   1.000
_cell.angle_alpha   90.00
_cell.angle_beta   90.00
_cell.angle_gamma   90.00
#
_symmetry.space_group_name_H-M   'P 1'
#
loop_
_entity.id
_entity.type
_entity.pdbx_description
1 polymer ?
#
loop_
_entity_poly.entity_id
_entity_poly.type
_entity_poly.pdbx_seq_one_letter_code
_entity_poly.pdbx_strand_id
1 'polypeptide(L)' 'MPRYRWLPAIAAIFVTSLIVANVIAVKLVAIGPVFLSAAILIFPISYIFGDVLTEVYGYARARQVIWIGF' A
#
# COMPACT_ATOMS: atom_id res chain seq x y z
N MET A 1 21.47 -9.57 -15.59
CA MET A 1 20.68 -8.68 -14.72
C MET A 1 19.28 -9.26 -14.61
N PRO A 2 18.81 -9.69 -13.42
CA PRO A 2 17.44 -10.19 -13.29
C PRO A 2 16.48 -9.05 -13.66
N ARG A 3 15.65 -9.28 -14.67
CA ARG A 3 14.73 -8.25 -15.19
C ARG A 3 13.46 -8.33 -14.33
N TYR A 4 13.40 -7.53 -13.27
CA TYR A 4 12.24 -7.44 -12.38
C TYR A 4 11.08 -6.74 -13.10
N ARG A 5 10.41 -7.43 -14.02
CA ARG A 5 9.34 -6.87 -14.87
C ARG A 5 8.13 -6.40 -14.07
N TRP A 6 7.90 -7.00 -12.90
CA TRP A 6 6.70 -6.80 -12.08
C TRP A 6 6.91 -5.83 -10.91
N LEU A 7 8.17 -5.52 -10.55
CA LEU A 7 8.51 -4.59 -9.48
C LEU A 7 7.87 -3.20 -9.69
N PRO A 8 7.91 -2.58 -10.89
CA PRO A 8 7.29 -1.27 -11.11
C PRO A 8 5.77 -1.31 -10.94
N ALA A 9 5.11 -2.39 -11.37
CA ALA A 9 3.67 -2.54 -11.26
C ALA A 9 3.23 -2.70 -9.79
N ILE A 10 3.93 -3.55 -9.03
CA ILE A 10 3.66 -3.76 -7.60
C ILE A 10 3.95 -2.48 -6.81
N ALA A 11 5.04 -1.78 -7.13
CA ALA A 11 5.35 -0.49 -6.54
C ALA A 11 4.27 0.56 -6.85
N ALA A 12 3.79 0.65 -8.08
CA ALA A 12 2.73 1.58 -8.46
C ALA A 12 1.43 1.27 -7.73
N ILE A 13 1.05 -0.01 -7.59
CA ILE A 13 -0.13 -0.43 -6.83
C ILE A 13 0.02 -0.08 -5.35
N PHE A 14 1.18 -0.36 -4.75
CA PHE A 14 1.47 -0.03 -3.36
C PHE A 14 1.37 1.48 -3.08
N VAL A 15 2.05 2.29 -3.88
CA VAL A 15 2.04 3.76 -3.76
C VAL A 15 0.63 4.31 -3.98
N THR A 16 -0.08 3.83 -5.00
CA THR A 16 -1.46 4.25 -5.27
C THR A 16 -2.37 3.87 -4.10
N SER A 17 -2.22 2.68 -3.53
CA SER A 17 -2.96 2.24 -2.34
C SER A 17 -2.70 3.15 -1.13
N LEU A 18 -1.46 3.56 -0.90
CA LEU A 18 -1.12 4.53 0.16
C LEU A 18 -1.75 5.90 -0.07
N ILE A 19 -1.71 6.42 -1.30
CA ILE A 19 -2.32 7.70 -1.66
C ILE A 19 -3.83 7.63 -1.44
N VAL A 20 -4.49 6.58 -1.95
CA VAL A 20 -5.93 6.41 -1.77
C VAL A 20 -6.28 6.27 -0.29
N ALA A 21 -5.51 5.48 0.48
CA ALA A 21 -5.69 5.35 1.93
C ALA A 21 -5.64 6.71 2.65
N ASN A 22 -4.66 7.56 2.33
CA ASN A 22 -4.55 8.90 2.90
C ASN A 22 -5.73 9.80 2.51
N VAL A 23 -6.19 9.72 1.25
CA VAL A 23 -7.35 10.51 0.77
C VAL A 23 -8.64 10.09 1.47
N ILE A 24 -8.86 8.79 1.66
CA ILE A 24 -10.09 8.28 2.28
C ILE A 24 -10.02 8.24 3.82
N ALA A 25 -8.85 8.46 4.43
CA ALA A 25 -8.68 8.46 5.87
C ALA A 25 -9.59 9.47 6.59
N VAL A 26 -9.91 10.58 5.92
CA VAL A 26 -10.81 11.63 6.44
C VAL A 26 -12.29 11.25 6.30
N LYS A 27 -12.63 10.25 5.47
CA LYS A 27 -14.00 9.78 5.31
C LYS A 27 -14.33 8.74 6.37
N LEU A 28 -15.35 9.01 7.17
CA LEU A 28 -15.91 8.04 8.11
C LEU A 28 -16.98 7.20 7.41
N VAL A 29 -16.86 5.88 7.55
CA VAL A 29 -17.82 4.89 7.08
C VAL A 29 -18.53 4.33 8.31
N ALA A 30 -19.86 4.32 8.27
CA ALA A 30 -20.67 3.68 9.30
C ALA A 30 -20.83 2.19 8.97
N ILE A 31 -20.38 1.32 9.87
CA ILE A 31 -20.67 -0.12 9.83
C ILE A 31 -21.55 -0.42 11.04
N GLY A 32 -22.87 -0.36 10.84
CA GLY A 32 -23.84 -0.47 11.92
C GLY A 32 -23.70 0.70 12.92
N PRO A 33 -23.60 0.47 14.24
CA PRO A 33 -23.46 1.53 15.25
C PRO A 33 -22.04 2.11 15.35
N VAL A 34 -21.07 1.59 14.59
CA VAL A 34 -19.65 1.96 14.70
C VAL A 34 -19.24 2.84 13.52
N PHE A 35 -18.60 3.97 13.82
CA PHE A 35 -17.96 4.83 12.81
C PHE A 35 -16.47 4.49 12.72
N LEU A 36 -16.03 4.09 11.54
CA LEU A 36 -14.64 3.73 11.26
C LEU A 36 -14.10 4.58 10.11
N SER A 37 -12.80 4.82 10.07
CA SER A 37 -12.20 5.46 8.91
C SER A 37 -12.29 4.54 7.69
N ALA A 38 -12.65 5.08 6.53
CA ALA A 38 -12.69 4.31 5.29
C ALA A 38 -11.31 3.71 4.95
N ALA A 39 -10.23 4.33 5.41
CA ALA A 39 -8.86 3.87 5.24
C ALA A 39 -8.62 2.45 5.79
N ILE A 40 -9.36 2.01 6.81
CA ILE A 40 -9.27 0.65 7.36
C ILE A 40 -9.49 -0.42 6.28
N LEU A 41 -10.26 -0.14 5.23
CA LEU A 41 -10.49 -1.10 4.14
C LEU A 41 -9.30 -1.22 3.19
N ILE A 42 -8.53 -0.15 3.02
CA ILE A 42 -7.38 -0.11 2.10
C ILE A 42 -6.09 -0.54 2.80
N PHE A 43 -6.00 -0.34 4.10
CA PHE A 43 -4.84 -0.73 4.90
C PHE A 43 -4.39 -2.20 4.68
N PRO A 44 -5.28 -3.22 4.71
CA PRO A 44 -4.90 -4.61 4.46
C PRO A 44 -4.30 -4.82 3.07
N ILE A 45 -4.82 -4.13 2.06
CA ILE A 45 -4.34 -4.21 0.68
C ILE A 45 -2.92 -3.64 0.61
N SER A 46 -2.70 -2.44 1.17
CA SER A 46 -1.37 -1.83 1.26
C SER A 46 -0.37 -2.73 1.99
N TYR A 47 -0.78 -3.41 3.06
CA TYR A 47 0.08 -4.34 3.82
C TYR A 47 0.49 -5.56 3.01
N ILE A 48 -0.44 -6.20 2.28
CA ILE A 48 -0.12 -7.35 1.42
C ILE A 48 0.92 -6.96 0.37
N PHE A 49 0.73 -5.82 -0.30
CA PHE A 49 1.70 -5.37 -1.30
C PHE A 49 3.04 -4.97 -0.70
N GLY A 50 3.03 -4.34 0.49
CA GLY A 50 4.25 -4.00 1.22
C GLY A 50 5.06 -5.23 1.61
N ASP A 51 4.36 -6.28 2.08
CA ASP A 51 4.97 -7.55 2.49
C ASP A 51 5.59 -8.27 1.29
N VAL A 52 4.85 -8.39 0.18
CA VAL A 52 5.38 -8.91 -1.09
C VAL A 52 6.60 -8.13 -1.56
N LEU A 53 6.62 -6.80 -1.35
CA LEU A 53 7.76 -5.95 -1.71
C LEU A 53 9.00 -6.29 -0.88
N THR A 54 8.85 -6.49 0.43
CA THR A 54 9.95 -6.82 1.33
C THR A 54 10.43 -8.26 1.19
N GLU A 55 9.51 -9.22 0.99
CA GLU A 55 9.82 -10.65 0.91
C GLU A 55 10.34 -11.08 -0.46
N VAL A 56 9.74 -10.60 -1.56
CA VAL A 56 10.09 -11.06 -2.92
C VAL A 56 11.20 -10.21 -3.55
N TYR A 57 11.18 -8.90 -3.32
CA TYR A 57 12.13 -7.96 -3.95
C TYR A 57 13.24 -7.49 -3.01
N GLY A 58 13.17 -7.88 -1.74
CA GLY A 58 14.17 -7.62 -0.73
C GLY A 58 14.14 -6.18 -0.20
N TYR A 59 14.78 -6.02 0.96
CA TYR A 59 14.73 -4.78 1.75
C TYR A 59 15.24 -3.53 1.02
N ALA A 60 16.33 -3.64 0.24
CA ALA A 60 16.95 -2.48 -0.41
C ALA A 60 16.01 -1.80 -1.42
N ARG A 61 15.26 -2.59 -2.21
CA ARG A 61 14.29 -2.07 -3.18
C ARG A 61 12.98 -1.69 -2.51
N ALA A 62 12.54 -2.46 -1.52
CA ALA A 62 11.36 -2.14 -0.74
C ALA A 62 11.46 -0.77 -0.06
N ARG A 63 12.61 -0.49 0.56
CA ARG A 63 12.87 0.82 1.15
C ARG A 63 12.69 1.94 0.11
N GLN A 64 13.28 1.84 -1.08
CA GLN A 64 13.13 2.89 -2.10
C GLN A 64 11.66 3.15 -2.47
N VAL A 65 10.86 2.09 -2.64
CA VAL A 65 9.44 2.22 -2.99
C VAL A 65 8.63 2.83 -1.84
N ILE A 66 8.91 2.43 -0.60
CA ILE A 66 8.25 2.99 0.59
C ILE A 66 8.54 4.49 0.71
N TRP A 67 9.79 4.92 0.49
CA TRP A 67 10.17 6.33 0.51
C TRP A 67 9.55 7.17 -0.62
N ILE A 68 9.15 6.54 -1.72
CA ILE A 68 8.43 7.22 -2.82
C ILE A 68 6.93 7.33 -2.52
N GLY A 69 6.39 6.38 -1.75
CA GLY A 69 4.97 6.33 -1.39
C GLY A 69 4.60 7.13 -0.14
N PHE A 70 5.59 7.56 0.65
CA PHE A 70 5.44 8.44 1.81
C PHE A 70 5.73 9.89 1.41
#